data_AF-A0A931LQ68-F1
#
_entry.id   AF-A0A931LQ68-F1
#
_cell.length_a   1.000
_cell.length_b   1.000
_cell.length_c   1.000
_cell.angle_alpha   90.00
_cell.angle_beta   90.00
_cell.angle_gamma   90.00
#
_symmetry.space_group_name_H-M   'P 1'
#
loop_
_entity.id
_entity.type
_entity.pdbx_description
1 polymer ?
#
loop_
_entity_poly.entity_id
_entity_poly.type
_entity_poly.pdbx_seq_one_letter_code
_entity_poly.pdbx_strand_id
1 'polypeptide(L)' 'MVTITWQCRHCQSQNMVRNGFSPNGKQKFRCKDCRRQSRENPTSNAYPPERRERRILSRFSRHVLR' A
#
# COMPACT_ATOMS: atom_id res chain seq x y z
N MET A 1 15.28 -6.83 -24.32
CA MET A 1 14.23 -7.45 -23.48
C MET A 1 14.32 -6.85 -22.07
N VAL A 2 13.31 -6.08 -21.66
CA VAL A 2 13.31 -5.38 -20.35
C VAL A 2 12.61 -6.29 -19.33
N THR A 3 13.38 -6.92 -18.45
CA THR A 3 12.85 -7.68 -17.32
C THR A 3 12.54 -6.73 -16.17
N ILE A 4 11.25 -6.47 -15.92
CA ILE A 4 10.82 -5.67 -14.76
C ILE A 4 11.04 -6.52 -13.50
N THR A 5 12.16 -6.30 -12.82
CA THR A 5 12.49 -6.97 -11.56
C THR A 5 11.79 -6.25 -10.39
N TRP A 6 10.77 -6.91 -9.83
CA TRP A 6 10.03 -6.38 -8.69
C TRP A 6 10.76 -6.66 -7.38
N GLN A 7 11.45 -5.66 -6.85
CA GLN A 7 12.14 -5.74 -5.57
C GLN A 7 11.21 -5.35 -4.41
N CYS A 8 11.39 -5.99 -3.26
CA CYS A 8 10.69 -5.63 -2.04
C CYS A 8 11.16 -4.26 -1.54
N ARG A 9 10.26 -3.28 -1.41
CA ARG A 9 10.60 -1.95 -0.87
C ARG A 9 11.06 -1.92 0.60
N HIS A 10 10.97 -3.04 1.30
CA HIS A 10 11.33 -3.13 2.71
C HIS A 10 12.70 -3.75 2.96
N CYS A 11 13.05 -4.79 2.19
CA CYS A 11 14.30 -5.52 2.35
C CYS A 11 15.12 -5.62 1.05
N GLN A 12 14.66 -4.99 -0.02
CA GLN A 12 15.28 -4.98 -1.37
C GLN A 12 15.44 -6.36 -2.01
N SER A 13 14.92 -7.42 -1.38
CA SER A 13 14.94 -8.76 -1.95
C SER A 13 14.12 -8.87 -3.23
N GLN A 14 14.61 -9.68 -4.16
CA GLN A 14 13.95 -10.05 -5.41
C GLN A 14 13.02 -11.26 -5.26
N ASN A 15 12.97 -11.91 -4.08
CA ASN A 15 12.11 -13.07 -3.82
C ASN A 15 10.66 -12.65 -3.54
N MET A 16 10.02 -12.02 -4.52
CA MET A 16 8.60 -11.69 -4.50
C MET A 16 7.79 -12.77 -5.22
N VAL A 17 6.81 -13.35 -4.53
CA VAL A 17 5.90 -14.36 -5.07
C VAL A 17 4.48 -13.81 -5.17
N ARG A 18 3.69 -14.30 -6.14
CA ARG A 18 2.27 -13.98 -6.25
C ARG A 18 1.52 -14.61 -5.06
N ASN A 19 0.72 -13.80 -4.35
CA ASN A 19 -0.01 -14.19 -3.14
C ASN A 19 -1.53 -14.00 -3.33
N GLY A 20 -2.05 -14.53 -4.43
CA GLY A 20 -3.46 -14.42 -4.81
C GLY A 20 -3.90 -13.00 -5.17
N PHE A 21 -5.21 -12.79 -5.20
CA PHE A 21 -5.83 -11.52 -5.56
C PHE A 21 -6.47 -10.82 -4.36
N SER A 22 -6.60 -9.50 -4.43
CA SER A 22 -7.47 -8.73 -3.55
C SER A 22 -8.94 -8.89 -3.97
N PRO A 23 -9.91 -8.62 -3.08
CA PRO A 23 -11.33 -8.58 -3.46
C PRO A 23 -11.61 -7.68 -4.66
N ASN A 24 -10.81 -6.63 -4.84
CA ASN A 24 -10.88 -5.68 -5.95
C ASN A 24 -10.12 -6.16 -7.21
N GLY A 25 -9.83 -7.45 -7.34
CA GLY A 25 -9.11 -8.04 -8.48
C GLY A 25 -7.60 -7.73 -8.58
N LYS A 26 -7.04 -6.89 -7.71
CA LYS A 26 -5.60 -6.52 -7.76
C LYS A 26 -4.69 -7.67 -7.31
N GLN A 27 -3.64 -7.96 -8.08
CA GLN A 27 -2.62 -8.94 -7.73
C GLN A 27 -1.91 -8.55 -6.43
N LYS A 28 -1.84 -9.49 -5.48
CA LYS A 28 -1.02 -9.37 -4.27
C LYS A 28 0.31 -10.05 -4.51
N PHE A 29 1.37 -9.46 -3.97
CA PHE A 29 2.71 -10.05 -3.91
C PHE A 29 3.13 -10.21 -2.46
N ARG A 30 3.91 -11.25 -2.16
CA ARG A 30 4.49 -11.47 -0.85
C ARG A 30 5.99 -11.70 -1.01
N CYS A 31 6.79 -10.97 -0.24
CA CYS A 31 8.22 -11.24 -0.16
C CYS A 31 8.46 -12.48 0.71
N LYS A 32 9.30 -13.42 0.26
CA LYS A 32 9.64 -14.62 1.04
C LYS A 32 10.62 -14.33 2.18
N ASP A 33 11.52 -13.37 2.02
CA ASP A 33 12.53 -13.04 3.04
C ASP A 33 11.92 -12.26 4.22
N CYS A 34 11.28 -11.11 3.95
CA CYS A 34 10.70 -10.29 5.02
C CYS A 34 9.24 -10.64 5.35
N ARG A 35 8.63 -11.57 4.60
CA ARG A 35 7.23 -12.00 4.73
C ARG A 35 6.17 -10.91 4.54
N ARG A 36 6.56 -9.67 4.21
CA ARG A 36 5.67 -8.53 3.98
C ARG A 36 4.92 -8.65 2.65
N GLN A 37 3.74 -8.04 2.61
CA GLN A 37 2.86 -8.03 1.45
C GLN A 37 2.95 -6.71 0.69
N SER A 38 3.02 -6.81 -0.63
CA SER A 38 2.94 -5.70 -1.58
C SER A 38 1.71 -5.89 -2.47
N ARG A 39 1.20 -4.81 -3.06
CA ARG A 39 0.11 -4.86 -4.04
C ARG A 39 0.64 -4.33 -5.36
N GLU A 40 0.16 -4.92 -6.45
CA GLU A 40 0.37 -4.36 -7.78
C GLU A 40 -0.32 -2.99 -7.85
N ASN A 41 0.43 -1.98 -8.26
CA ASN A 41 -0.03 -0.60 -8.36
C ASN A 41 -0.59 -0.05 -7.02
N PRO A 42 0.30 0.27 -6.04
CA PRO A 42 -0.09 0.98 -4.84
C PRO A 42 -0.52 2.40 -5.26
N THR A 43 -1.79 2.56 -5.59
CA THR A 43 -2.42 3.86 -5.74
C THR A 43 -2.14 4.62 -4.45
N SER A 44 -1.42 5.74 -4.55
CA SER A 44 -1.28 6.65 -3.44
C SER A 44 -2.71 6.99 -3.00
N ASN A 45 -3.03 6.77 -1.74
CA ASN A 45 -4.28 7.27 -1.15
C ASN A 45 -4.20 8.80 -0.96
N ALA A 46 -3.46 9.47 -1.86
CA ALA A 46 -3.26 10.89 -1.89
C ALA A 46 -4.61 11.46 -2.30
N TYR A 47 -5.39 11.82 -1.28
CA TYR A 47 -6.50 12.73 -1.45
C TYR A 47 -5.96 13.95 -2.20
N PRO A 48 -6.74 14.51 -3.16
CA PRO A 48 -6.44 15.85 -3.62
C PRO A 48 -6.30 16.77 -2.40
N PRO A 49 -5.29 17.66 -2.38
CA PRO A 49 -4.89 18.40 -1.17
C PRO A 49 -6.07 19.10 -0.49
N GLU A 50 -7.02 19.61 -1.28
CA GLU A 50 -8.26 20.27 -0.86
C GLU A 50 -9.19 19.44 0.06
N ARG A 51 -9.13 18.11 0.03
CA ARG A 51 -9.99 17.21 0.84
C ARG A 51 -9.29 16.70 2.11
N ARG A 52 -8.01 17.00 2.30
CA ARG A 52 -7.18 16.47 3.39
C ARG A 52 -7.52 17.10 4.73
N GLU A 53 -7.74 18.41 4.75
CA GLU A 53 -7.92 19.22 5.97
C GLU A 53 -9.24 18.88 6.69
N ARG A 54 -10.33 18.74 5.93
CA ARG A 54 -11.67 18.49 6.47
C ARG A 54 -11.76 17.15 7.24
N ARG A 55 -10.98 16.13 6.86
CA ARG A 55 -10.92 14.85 7.60
C ARG A 55 -9.98 14.89 8.81
N ILE A 56 -8.88 15.63 8.75
CA ILE A 56 -7.97 15.80 9.90
C ILE A 56 -8.71 16.49 11.05
N LEU A 57 -9.47 17.56 10.73
CA LEU A 57 -10.29 18.28 11.71
C LEU A 57 -11.40 17.40 12.33
N SER A 58 -12.12 16.60 11.52
CA SER A 58 -13.17 15.69 12.03
C SER A 58 -12.63 14.58 12.94
N ARG A 59 -11.37 14.17 12.76
CA ARG A 59 -10.71 13.19 13.62
C ARG A 59 -10.26 13.80 14.94
N PHE A 60 -9.78 15.05 14.91
CA PHE A 60 -9.40 15.79 16.11
C PHE A 60 -10.63 16.13 16.98
N SER A 61 -11.73 16.59 16.39
CA SER A 61 -12.93 16.99 17.16
C SER A 61 -13.58 15.83 17.92
N ARG A 62 -13.54 14.61 17.37
CA ARG A 62 -14.04 13.41 18.07
C ARG A 62 -13.20 13.01 19.27
N HIS A 63 -11.93 13.42 19.34
CA HIS A 63 -11.05 13.03 20.44
C HIS A 63 -11.10 14.02 21.61
N VAL A 64 -11.54 15.25 21.38
CA VAL A 64 -11.64 16.31 22.40
C VAL A 64 -12.98 16.25 23.17
N LEU A 65 -13.98 15.54 22.65
CA LEU A 65 -15.29 15.37 23.28
C LEU A 65 -15.44 14.05 24.08
N ARG A 66 -14.33 13.38 24.41
CA ARG A 66 -14.32 12.18 25.25
C ARG A 66 -13.57 12.42 26.55
#